data_AF-A0A4R4BJD0-F1
#
_entry.id   AF-A0A4R4BJD0-F1
#
_cell.length_a   1.000
_cell.length_b   1.000
_cell.length_c   1.000
_cell.angle_alpha   90.00
_cell.angle_beta   90.00
_cell.angle_gamma   90.00
#
_symmetry.space_group_name_H-M   'P 1'
#
loop_
_entity.id
_entity.type
_entity.pdbx_description
1 polymer ?
#
loop_
_entity_poly.entity_id
_entity_poly.type
_entity_poly.pdbx_seq_one_letter_code
_entity_poly.pdbx_strand_id
1 'polypeptide(L)'
;MREFIDVTIFIDTPLDIAMARRILRDFKEDTMSEIHNDLKHYIIYARKAYLEALHTVKPNSDIVLDGSLSVDEIIDQIVEEISRRVVIVND
;
A
#
# COMPACT_ATOMS: atom_id res chain seq x y z
N MET A 1 10.83 -4.11 16.41
CA MET A 1 9.69 -3.43 15.76
C MET A 1 8.38 -4.15 16.03
N ARG A 2 8.29 -5.48 15.89
CA ARG A 2 7.13 -6.26 16.35
C ARG A 2 6.77 -6.05 17.83
N GLU A 3 7.75 -5.75 18.67
CA GLU A 3 7.54 -5.43 20.09
C GLU A 3 6.89 -4.06 20.33
N PHE A 4 6.73 -3.24 19.29
CA PHE A 4 6.19 -1.87 19.39
C PHE A 4 4.96 -1.63 18.51
N ILE A 5 4.54 -2.63 17.72
CA ILE A 5 3.43 -2.51 16.78
C ILE A 5 2.51 -3.71 16.99
N ASP A 6 1.30 -3.47 17.47
CA ASP A 6 0.31 -4.50 17.79
C ASP A 6 -0.33 -5.14 16.55
N VAL A 7 -0.36 -4.42 15.43
CA VAL A 7 -0.89 -4.91 14.16
C VAL A 7 -0.20 -4.25 12.97
N THR A 8 0.14 -5.06 11.98
CA THR A 8 0.73 -4.64 10.71
C THR A 8 -0.14 -5.11 9.55
N ILE A 9 -0.53 -4.15 8.69
CA ILE A 9 -1.39 -4.38 7.54
C ILE A 9 -0.63 -3.97 6.28
N PHE A 10 -0.50 -4.89 5.33
CA PHE A 10 0.10 -4.63 4.03
C PHE A 10 -1.00 -4.56 2.96
N ILE A 11 -1.15 -3.41 2.31
CA ILE A 11 -2.10 -3.25 1.20
C ILE A 11 -1.37 -3.60 -0.10
N ASP A 12 -1.60 -4.80 -0.62
CA ASP A 12 -0.94 -5.29 -1.83
C ASP A 12 -1.66 -4.77 -3.07
N THR A 13 -1.17 -3.66 -3.61
CA THR A 13 -1.73 -3.03 -4.80
C THR A 13 -0.91 -3.42 -6.03
N PRO A 14 -1.53 -3.94 -7.10
CA PRO A 14 -0.85 -4.12 -8.38
C PRO A 14 -0.16 -2.83 -8.83
N LEU A 15 1.11 -2.95 -9.28
CA LEU A 15 1.97 -1.79 -9.57
C LEU A 15 1.43 -0.88 -10.67
N ASP A 16 0.71 -1.45 -11.64
CA ASP A 16 0.01 -0.73 -12.70
C ASP A 16 -1.15 0.12 -12.15
N ILE A 17 -1.97 -0.43 -11.26
CA ILE A 17 -3.04 0.29 -10.55
C ILE A 17 -2.45 1.40 -9.68
N ALA A 18 -1.42 1.09 -8.90
CA ALA A 18 -0.74 2.07 -8.05
C ALA A 18 -0.15 3.22 -8.87
N MET A 19 0.46 2.92 -10.02
CA MET A 19 1.02 3.91 -10.92
C MET A 19 -0.07 4.78 -11.58
N ALA A 20 -1.13 4.17 -12.10
CA ALA A 20 -2.24 4.92 -12.69
C ALA A 20 -2.88 5.88 -11.68
N ARG A 21 -3.14 5.41 -10.45
CA ARG A 21 -3.67 6.25 -9.36
C ARG A 21 -2.71 7.39 -9.01
N ARG A 22 -1.40 7.13 -8.95
CA ARG A 22 -0.38 8.16 -8.70
C ARG A 22 -0.38 9.23 -9.79
N ILE A 23 -0.38 8.83 -11.07
CA ILE A 23 -0.40 9.79 -12.19
C ILE A 23 -1.65 10.66 -12.11
N LEU A 24 -2.82 10.05 -11.96
CA LEU A 24 -4.10 10.77 -11.89
C LEU A 24 -4.20 11.73 -10.69
N ARG A 25 -3.53 11.40 -9.59
CA ARG A 25 -3.53 12.22 -8.37
C ARG A 25 -2.56 13.38 -8.46
N ASP A 26 -1.33 13.11 -8.90
CA ASP A 26 -0.20 14.03 -8.79
C ASP A 26 -0.03 14.92 -10.03
N PHE A 27 -0.52 14.48 -11.20
CA PHE A 27 -0.32 15.17 -12.48
C PHE A 27 -1.66 15.58 -13.12
N LYS A 28 -2.26 16.67 -12.62
CA LYS A 28 -3.57 17.15 -13.11
C LYS A 28 -3.45 18.18 -14.22
N GLU A 29 -2.54 19.12 -14.05
CA GLU A 29 -2.30 20.24 -14.98
C GLU A 29 -0.84 20.27 -15.47
N ASP A 30 -0.07 19.25 -15.11
CA ASP A 30 1.35 19.13 -15.40
C ASP A 30 1.61 18.76 -16.86
N THR A 31 2.81 19.09 -17.32
CA THR A 31 3.23 18.82 -18.69
C THR A 31 3.57 17.34 -18.88
N MET A 32 3.44 16.87 -20.12
CA MET A 32 3.85 15.50 -20.49
C MET A 32 5.34 15.22 -20.17
N SER A 33 6.19 16.25 -20.18
CA SER A 33 7.61 16.14 -19.85
C SER A 33 7.84 15.78 -18.38
N GLU A 34 7.06 16.39 -17.48
CA GLU A 34 7.11 16.14 -16.04
C GLU A 34 6.65 14.71 -15.73
N ILE A 35 5.56 14.26 -16.35
CA ILE A 35 5.07 12.87 -16.24
C ILE A 35 6.15 11.89 -16.72
N HIS A 36 6.78 12.15 -17.87
CA HIS A 36 7.86 11.29 -18.37
C HIS A 36 9.07 11.23 -17.44
N ASN A 37 9.47 12.36 -16.85
CA ASN A 37 10.59 12.39 -15.91
C ASN A 37 10.26 11.62 -14.63
N ASP A 38 9.03 11.76 -14.11
CA ASP A 38 8.56 11.01 -12.95
C ASP A 38 8.54 9.51 -13.20
N LEU A 39 8.03 9.07 -14.36
CA LEU A 39 8.03 7.67 -14.76
C LEU A 39 9.45 7.08 -14.86
N LYS A 40 10.42 7.85 -15.40
CA LYS A 40 11.82 7.43 -15.41
C LYS A 40 12.36 7.26 -13.99
N HIS A 41 12.08 8.21 -13.10
CA HIS A 41 12.48 8.13 -11.70
C HIS A 41 11.85 6.91 -11.00
N TYR A 42 10.56 6.65 -11.26
CA TYR A 42 9.86 5.50 -10.71
C TYR A 42 10.53 4.17 -11.12
N ILE A 43 10.86 4.01 -12.41
CA ILE A 43 11.47 2.78 -12.92
C ILE A 43 12.84 2.54 -12.27
N ILE A 44 13.65 3.58 -12.11
CA ILE A 44 15.02 3.47 -11.60
C ILE A 44 15.03 3.25 -10.08
N TYR A 45 14.16 3.95 -9.34
CA TYR A 45 14.25 4.02 -7.88
C TYR A 45 13.02 3.41 -7.19
N ALA A 46 11.84 4.01 -7.36
CA ALA A 46 10.67 3.67 -6.53
C ALA A 46 10.17 2.22 -6.73
N ARG A 47 10.18 1.73 -7.98
CA ARG A 47 9.78 0.34 -8.28
C ARG A 47 10.65 -0.67 -7.53
N LYS A 48 11.96 -0.44 -7.47
CA LYS A 48 12.88 -1.34 -6.78
C LYS A 48 12.57 -1.43 -5.29
N ALA A 49 12.28 -0.30 -4.65
CA ALA A 49 11.89 -0.27 -3.24
C ALA A 49 10.58 -1.04 -2.99
N TYR A 50 9.58 -0.89 -3.87
CA TYR A 50 8.33 -1.66 -3.75
C TYR A 50 8.56 -3.16 -3.90
N LEU A 51 9.31 -3.58 -4.92
CA LEU A 51 9.62 -4.99 -5.13
C LEU A 51 10.37 -5.60 -3.94
N GLU A 52 11.29 -4.85 -3.33
CA GLU A 52 11.96 -5.28 -2.10
C GLU A 52 10.97 -5.42 -0.93
N ALA A 53 10.02 -4.49 -0.80
CA ALA A 53 8.98 -4.55 0.24
C ALA A 53 8.08 -5.79 0.09
N LEU A 54 7.84 -6.28 -1.13
CA LEU A 54 7.11 -7.54 -1.36
C LEU A 54 7.83 -8.76 -0.77
N HIS A 55 9.16 -8.72 -0.70
CA HIS A 55 9.97 -9.82 -0.14
C HIS A 55 10.30 -9.63 1.33
N THR A 56 10.35 -8.39 1.82
CA THR A 56 10.84 -8.07 3.18
C THR A 56 9.75 -7.59 4.13
N VAL A 57 8.72 -6.90 3.65
CA VAL A 57 7.67 -6.31 4.50
C VAL A 57 6.38 -7.12 4.43
N LYS A 58 5.92 -7.47 3.21
CA LYS A 58 4.68 -8.23 3.01
C LYS A 58 4.65 -9.56 3.79
N PRO A 59 5.70 -10.41 3.77
CA PRO A 59 5.67 -11.68 4.51
C PRO A 59 5.74 -11.51 6.03
N ASN A 60 6.15 -10.32 6.49
CA ASN A 60 6.29 -10.02 7.91
C ASN A 60 5.08 -9.29 8.50
N SER A 61 4.09 -8.97 7.67
CA SER A 61 2.85 -8.29 8.07
C SER A 61 1.82 -9.31 8.57
N ASP A 62 1.01 -8.92 9.54
CA ASP A 62 -0.01 -9.81 10.11
C ASP A 62 -1.12 -10.11 9.11
N ILE A 63 -1.50 -9.10 8.31
CA ILE A 63 -2.51 -9.22 7.26
C ILE A 63 -2.05 -8.56 5.97
N VAL A 64 -2.49 -9.16 4.87
CA VAL A 64 -2.35 -8.64 3.51
C VAL A 64 -3.75 -8.40 2.95
N LEU A 65 -4.04 -7.17 2.57
CA LEU A 65 -5.31 -6.78 1.93
C LEU A 65 -5.10 -6.56 0.44
N ASP A 66 -6.13 -6.86 -0.36
CA ASP A 66 -6.12 -6.58 -1.80
C ASP A 66 -6.30 -5.08 -2.04
N GLY A 67 -5.26 -4.43 -2.54
CA GLY A 67 -5.26 -3.00 -2.85
C GLY A 67 -5.98 -2.61 -4.13
N SER A 68 -6.47 -3.58 -4.91
CA SER A 68 -7.29 -3.32 -6.10
C SER A 68 -8.74 -2.94 -5.76
N LEU A 69 -9.19 -3.27 -4.55
CA LEU A 69 -10.52 -2.93 -4.02
C LEU A 69 -10.75 -1.42 -3.90
N SER A 70 -12.01 -1.06 -3.68
CA SER A 70 -12.39 0.31 -3.34
C SER A 70 -11.87 0.71 -1.95
N VAL A 71 -11.78 2.01 -1.70
CA VAL A 71 -11.34 2.52 -0.39
C VAL A 71 -12.28 2.07 0.72
N ASP A 72 -13.59 2.07 0.48
CA ASP A 72 -14.59 1.65 1.46
C ASP A 72 -14.44 0.17 1.83
N GLU A 73 -14.26 -0.71 0.84
CA GLU A 73 -14.02 -2.14 1.09
C GLU A 73 -12.73 -2.41 1.88
N ILE A 74 -11.66 -1.64 1.61
CA ILE A 74 -10.40 -1.76 2.35
C ILE A 74 -10.61 -1.29 3.80
N ILE A 75 -11.33 -0.18 4.00
CA ILE A 75 -11.64 0.34 5.34
C ILE A 75 -12.46 -0.68 6.14
N ASP A 76 -13.49 -1.26 5.53
CA ASP A 76 -14.34 -2.25 6.19
C ASP A 76 -13.51 -3.46 6.67
N GLN A 77 -12.60 -3.97 5.84
CA GLN A 77 -11.70 -5.06 6.22
C GLN A 77 -10.72 -4.68 7.34
N ILE A 78 -10.20 -3.45 7.33
CA ILE A 78 -9.32 -2.96 8.41
C ILE A 78 -10.09 -2.84 9.73
N VAL A 79 -11.30 -2.28 9.69
CA VAL A 79 -12.15 -2.13 10.88
C VAL A 79 -12.52 -3.49 11.47
N GLU A 80 -12.87 -4.45 10.61
CA GLU A 80 -13.17 -5.81 11.02
C GLU A 80 -11.97 -6.47 11.72
N GLU A 81 -10.77 -6.30 11.17
CA GLU A 81 -9.55 -6.86 11.75
C GLU A 81 -9.19 -6.24 13.10
N ILE A 82 -9.24 -4.92 13.21
CA ILE A 82 -8.95 -4.23 14.47
C ILE A 82 -9.96 -4.65 15.54
N SER A 83 -11.24 -4.75 15.18
CA SER A 83 -12.32 -5.13 16.10
C SER A 83 -12.12 -6.54 16.67
N ARG A 84 -11.70 -7.51 15.84
CA ARG A 84 -11.37 -8.87 16.32
C ARG A 84 -10.29 -8.88 17.39
N ARG A 85 -9.28 -8.00 17.27
CA ARG A 85 -8.17 -7.93 18.21
C ARG A 85 -8.54 -7.26 19.52
N VAL A 86 -9.35 -6.19 19.49
CA VAL A 86 -9.81 -5.50 20.71
C VAL A 86 -10.59 -6.45 21.63
N VAL A 87 -11.34 -7.40 21.08
CA VAL A 87 -12.06 -8.41 21.86
C VAL A 87 -11.10 -9.36 22.60
N ILE A 88 -9.93 -9.67 22.03
CA ILE A 88 -8.96 -10.61 22.61
C ILE A 88 -8.17 -9.99 23.78
N VAL A 89 -8.04 -8.65 23.85
CA VAL A 89 -7.26 -7.98 24.92
C VAL A 89 -8.06 -7.83 26.23
N ASN A 90 -9.37 -8.08 26.23
CA ASN A 90 -10.25 -7.86 27.38
C ASN A 90 -10.52 -9.12 28.24
N ASP A 91 -9.80 -10.23 28.02
CA ASP A 91 -9.92 -11.48 28.81
C ASP A 91 -8.71 -11.72 29.74
#